data_AF-A0A286IQJ7-F1
#
_entry.id   AF-A0A286IQJ7-F1
#
_cell.length_a   1.000
_cell.length_b   1.000
_cell.length_c   1.000
_cell.angle_alpha   90.00
_cell.angle_beta   90.00
_cell.angle_gamma   90.00
#
_symmetry.space_group_name_H-M   'P 1'
#
loop_
_entity.id
_entity.type
_entity.pdbx_description
1 polymer ?
#
loop_
_entity_poly.entity_id
_entity_poly.type
_entity_poly.pdbx_seq_one_letter_code
_entity_poly.pdbx_strand_id
1 'polypeptide(L)'
;MKTVIDKIISTKMRVIALLFICSLFLNACISKNENSSLNPLEGTWKLISGTSIKGLDTLVTDYTQNQEMIKIINDTHFSFLRHDLNKGLDSNAVFVAGGGRYTLKGNLYTEYLDYFNSREWEGNSFELEFNISGDTLITSGREKVEELNIDYINIEKYIKVISKD
;
A
#
# COMPACT_ATOMS: atom_id res chain seq x y z
N MET A 1 29.73 -61.60 -21.52
CA MET A 1 30.56 -60.66 -20.72
C MET A 1 30.38 -59.21 -21.16
N LYS A 2 30.53 -58.86 -22.45
CA LYS A 2 30.25 -57.51 -23.00
C LYS A 2 28.86 -56.95 -22.65
N THR A 3 27.81 -57.75 -22.84
CA THR A 3 26.40 -57.37 -22.61
C THR A 3 26.06 -57.03 -21.16
N VAL A 4 26.80 -57.57 -20.19
CA VAL A 4 26.60 -57.28 -18.76
C VAL A 4 27.26 -55.95 -18.39
N ILE A 5 28.43 -55.68 -18.97
CA ILE A 5 29.19 -54.43 -18.77
C ILE A 5 28.42 -53.24 -19.36
N ASP A 6 27.85 -53.38 -20.56
CA ASP A 6 27.08 -52.32 -21.22
C ASP A 6 25.81 -51.94 -20.43
N LYS A 7 25.15 -52.94 -19.81
CA LYS A 7 23.96 -52.72 -18.97
C LYS A 7 24.31 -51.99 -17.68
N ILE A 8 25.44 -52.31 -17.05
CA ILE A 8 25.94 -51.63 -15.86
C ILE A 8 26.31 -50.18 -16.17
N ILE A 9 26.95 -49.92 -17.31
CA ILE A 9 27.31 -48.56 -17.75
C ILE A 9 26.04 -47.72 -18.01
N SER A 10 25.04 -48.30 -18.69
CA SER A 10 23.75 -47.67 -18.94
C SER A 10 23.00 -47.29 -17.65
N THR A 11 22.95 -48.20 -16.67
CA THR A 11 22.30 -47.93 -15.38
C THR A 11 23.03 -46.84 -14.60
N LYS A 12 24.36 -46.86 -14.55
CA LYS A 12 25.16 -45.81 -13.89
C LYS A 12 24.94 -44.44 -14.53
N MET A 13 24.87 -44.39 -15.87
CA MET A 13 24.64 -43.14 -16.61
C MET A 13 23.23 -42.57 -16.38
N ARG A 14 22.21 -43.42 -16.23
CA ARG A 14 20.85 -43.00 -15.82
C ARG A 14 20.80 -42.46 -14.40
N VAL A 15 21.51 -43.10 -13.46
CA VAL A 15 21.60 -42.63 -12.06
C VAL A 15 22.32 -41.28 -11.98
N ILE A 16 23.39 -41.08 -12.74
CA ILE A 16 24.10 -39.80 -12.83
C ILE A 16 23.20 -38.71 -13.41
N ALA A 17 22.45 -39.02 -14.48
CA ALA A 17 21.49 -38.07 -15.06
C ALA A 17 20.37 -37.68 -14.09
N LEU A 18 19.84 -38.65 -13.32
CA LEU A 18 18.83 -38.40 -12.29
C LEU A 18 19.36 -37.52 -11.14
N LEU A 19 20.62 -37.74 -10.71
CA LEU A 19 21.27 -36.91 -9.69
C LEU A 19 21.51 -35.47 -10.18
N PHE A 20 21.85 -35.29 -11.46
CA PHE A 20 22.05 -33.98 -12.07
C PHE A 20 20.73 -33.20 -12.25
N ILE A 21 19.64 -33.90 -12.55
CA ILE A 21 18.30 -33.30 -12.62
C ILE A 21 17.81 -32.90 -11.22
N CYS A 22 18.09 -33.71 -10.21
CA CYS A 22 17.69 -33.43 -8.83
C CYS A 22 18.42 -32.21 -8.22
N SER A 23 19.68 -31.95 -8.62
CA SER A 23 20.43 -30.77 -8.16
C SER A 23 19.95 -29.46 -8.80
N LEU A 24 19.30 -29.50 -9.98
CA LEU A 24 18.70 -28.32 -10.61
C LEU A 24 17.44 -27.83 -9.90
N PHE A 25 16.71 -28.71 -9.21
CA PHE A 25 15.52 -28.32 -8.43
C PHE A 25 15.85 -27.65 -7.08
N LEU A 26 17.07 -27.82 -6.57
CA LEU A 26 17.48 -27.25 -5.28
C LEU A 26 17.78 -25.74 -5.34
N ASN A 27 18.01 -25.18 -6.52
CA ASN A 27 18.26 -23.74 -6.70
C ASN A 27 16.99 -22.93 -7.02
N ALA A 28 15.82 -23.56 -7.15
CA ALA A 28 14.56 -22.87 -7.45
C ALA A 28 13.97 -22.13 -6.22
N CYS A 29 14.49 -22.40 -5.02
CA CYS A 29 14.04 -21.80 -3.77
C CYS A 29 15.15 -20.97 -3.12
N ILE A 30 15.70 -20.02 -3.85
CA ILE A 30 16.38 -18.87 -3.25
C ILE A 30 15.44 -17.69 -3.46
N SER A 31 14.43 -17.57 -2.59
CA SER A 31 13.77 -16.29 -2.41
C SER A 31 14.85 -15.33 -1.92
N LYS A 32 15.23 -14.35 -2.75
CA LYS A 32 15.95 -13.19 -2.26
C LYS A 32 15.10 -12.60 -1.14
N ASN A 33 15.48 -12.87 0.11
CA ASN A 33 15.13 -12.01 1.22
C ASN A 33 15.95 -10.75 1.02
N GLU A 34 15.46 -9.88 0.14
CA GLU A 34 15.86 -8.49 0.23
C GLU A 34 15.42 -8.06 1.63
N ASN A 35 16.38 -7.70 2.46
CA ASN A 35 16.12 -6.94 3.67
C ASN A 35 15.56 -5.58 3.22
N SER A 36 14.30 -5.58 2.79
CA SER A 36 13.47 -4.40 2.68
C SER A 36 13.54 -3.76 4.06
N SER A 37 14.08 -2.54 4.13
CA SER A 37 13.86 -1.72 5.31
C SER A 37 12.34 -1.66 5.48
N LEU A 38 11.82 -2.35 6.50
CA LEU A 38 10.37 -2.45 6.73
C LEU A 38 9.77 -1.05 6.65
N ASN A 39 9.06 -0.77 5.57
CA ASN A 39 8.42 0.50 5.39
C ASN A 39 7.34 0.63 6.47
N PRO A 40 7.45 1.57 7.41
CA PRO A 40 6.55 1.62 8.55
C PRO A 40 5.11 2.01 8.14
N LEU A 41 4.93 2.56 6.94
CA LEU A 41 3.61 2.89 6.39
C LEU A 41 2.88 1.68 5.81
N GLU A 42 3.56 0.59 5.45
CA GLU A 42 2.90 -0.57 4.85
C GLU A 42 1.85 -1.18 5.76
N GLY A 43 0.64 -1.38 5.24
CA GLY A 43 -0.49 -1.97 5.92
C GLY A 43 -1.80 -1.21 5.65
N THR A 44 -2.82 -1.54 6.42
CA THR A 44 -4.13 -0.88 6.36
C THR A 44 -4.30 0.04 7.56
N TRP A 45 -4.79 1.24 7.30
CA TRP A 45 -4.94 2.33 8.25
C TRP A 45 -6.39 2.85 8.18
N LYS A 46 -7.10 2.88 9.31
CA LYS A 46 -8.45 3.43 9.39
C LYS A 46 -8.37 4.89 9.82
N LEU A 47 -8.99 5.79 9.05
CA LEU A 47 -9.03 7.22 9.36
C LEU A 47 -9.92 7.46 10.57
N ILE A 48 -9.41 8.22 11.54
CA ILE A 48 -10.12 8.60 12.76
C ILE A 48 -10.59 10.04 12.66
N SER A 49 -9.70 10.95 12.23
CA SER A 49 -10.03 12.37 12.09
C SER A 49 -9.23 13.01 10.96
N GLY A 50 -9.83 14.00 10.30
CA GLY A 50 -9.16 14.87 9.34
C GLY A 50 -9.33 16.33 9.72
N THR A 51 -8.28 17.12 9.54
CA THR A 51 -8.28 18.57 9.79
C THR A 51 -7.84 19.28 8.53
N SER A 52 -8.66 20.18 8.02
CA SER A 52 -8.31 21.05 6.89
C SER A 52 -8.15 22.49 7.37
N ILE A 53 -7.03 23.12 7.02
CA ILE A 53 -6.74 24.53 7.35
C ILE A 53 -6.63 25.34 6.06
N LYS A 54 -7.53 26.31 5.86
CA LYS A 54 -7.55 27.21 4.71
C LYS A 54 -7.52 28.66 5.20
N GLY A 55 -6.36 29.30 5.11
CA GLY A 55 -6.16 30.65 5.66
C GLY A 55 -6.33 30.65 7.19
N LEU A 56 -7.36 31.35 7.68
CA LEU A 56 -7.69 31.39 9.12
C LEU A 56 -8.75 30.34 9.51
N ASP A 57 -9.37 29.69 8.54
CA ASP A 57 -10.43 28.72 8.78
C ASP A 57 -9.84 27.34 9.05
N THR A 58 -10.30 26.69 10.12
CA THR A 58 -9.94 25.31 10.48
C THR A 58 -11.21 24.49 10.63
N LEU A 59 -11.29 23.40 9.88
CA LEU A 59 -12.37 22.42 9.97
C LEU A 59 -11.80 21.09 10.44
N VAL A 60 -12.39 20.52 11.49
CA VAL A 60 -12.05 19.19 12.00
C VAL A 60 -13.25 18.27 11.75
N THR A 61 -13.00 17.14 11.11
CA THR A 61 -14.00 16.11 10.81
C THR A 61 -13.68 14.84 11.59
N ASP A 62 -14.68 14.33 12.33
CA ASP A 62 -14.65 13.02 12.95
C ASP A 62 -15.14 11.96 11.94
N TYR A 63 -14.25 11.06 11.53
CA TYR A 63 -14.54 9.99 10.57
C TYR A 63 -14.99 8.69 11.27
N THR A 64 -15.21 8.71 12.57
CA THR A 64 -15.77 7.57 13.33
C THR A 64 -17.30 7.56 13.36
N GLN A 65 -17.95 8.61 12.84
CA GLN A 65 -19.40 8.78 12.84
C GLN A 65 -19.96 8.77 11.42
N ASN A 66 -21.01 7.98 11.18
CA ASN A 66 -21.82 7.94 9.94
C ASN A 66 -21.08 7.54 8.63
N GLN A 67 -19.76 7.46 8.66
CA GLN A 67 -18.91 7.09 7.54
C GLN A 67 -17.68 6.35 8.07
N GLU A 68 -16.94 5.72 7.17
CA GLU A 68 -15.60 5.25 7.48
C GLU A 68 -14.69 5.39 6.27
N MET A 69 -13.38 5.47 6.53
CA MET A 69 -12.35 5.48 5.49
C MET A 69 -11.18 4.61 5.91
N ILE A 70 -10.66 3.84 4.95
CA ILE A 70 -9.38 3.14 5.08
C ILE A 70 -8.40 3.65 4.03
N LYS A 71 -7.12 3.64 4.38
CA LYS A 71 -5.98 3.77 3.48
C LYS A 71 -5.17 2.47 3.53
N ILE A 72 -4.93 1.88 2.37
CA ILE A 72 -4.14 0.67 2.19
C ILE A 72 -2.85 1.11 1.52
N ILE A 73 -1.72 0.85 2.16
CA ILE A 73 -0.38 1.16 1.63
C ILE A 73 0.36 -0.17 1.51
N ASN A 74 0.77 -0.51 0.29
CA ASN A 74 1.65 -1.65 0.03
C ASN A 74 3.07 -1.16 -0.31
N ASP A 75 3.91 -2.03 -0.82
CA ASP A 75 5.32 -1.73 -1.14
C ASP A 75 5.52 -0.58 -2.15
N THR A 76 4.56 -0.35 -3.06
CA THR A 76 4.72 0.61 -4.18
C THR A 76 3.55 1.57 -4.39
N HIS A 77 2.39 1.24 -3.85
CA HIS A 77 1.13 1.92 -4.10
C HIS A 77 0.35 2.15 -2.82
N PHE A 78 -0.52 3.14 -2.87
CA PHE A 78 -1.56 3.39 -1.89
C PHE A 78 -2.93 3.36 -2.56
N SER A 79 -3.97 3.11 -1.76
CA SER A 79 -5.35 3.35 -2.13
C SER A 79 -6.13 3.78 -0.91
N PHE A 80 -7.14 4.61 -1.09
CA PHE A 80 -8.08 4.95 -0.05
C PHE A 80 -9.51 4.72 -0.51
N LEU A 81 -10.35 4.32 0.44
CA LEU A 81 -11.75 3.99 0.25
C LEU A 81 -12.52 4.62 1.40
N ARG A 82 -13.47 5.49 1.08
CA ARG A 82 -14.38 6.12 2.02
C ARG A 82 -15.81 5.85 1.59
N HIS A 83 -16.67 5.48 2.54
CA HIS A 83 -18.10 5.37 2.28
C HIS A 83 -18.94 5.76 3.50
N ASP A 84 -20.20 6.11 3.27
CA ASP A 84 -21.18 6.23 4.34
C ASP A 84 -21.56 4.85 4.90
N LEU A 85 -22.03 4.82 6.15
CA LEU A 85 -22.46 3.59 6.82
C LEU A 85 -23.93 3.21 6.50
N ASN A 86 -24.68 4.09 5.82
CA ASN A 86 -26.08 3.88 5.47
C ASN A 86 -26.28 3.49 3.99
N LYS A 87 -25.22 3.07 3.30
CA LYS A 87 -25.22 2.55 1.93
C LYS A 87 -25.86 3.51 0.91
N GLY A 88 -25.71 4.81 1.10
CA GLY A 88 -26.23 5.84 0.23
C GLY A 88 -27.76 6.00 0.25
N LEU A 89 -28.44 5.51 1.29
CA LEU A 89 -29.91 5.55 1.40
C LEU A 89 -30.46 6.85 2.02
N ASP A 90 -29.59 7.75 2.48
CA ASP A 90 -29.97 9.04 3.05
C ASP A 90 -29.17 10.20 2.44
N SER A 91 -29.37 11.41 2.98
CA SER A 91 -28.70 12.62 2.51
C SER A 91 -27.18 12.65 2.75
N ASN A 92 -26.63 11.70 3.49
CA ASN A 92 -25.20 11.59 3.78
C ASN A 92 -24.49 10.63 2.82
N ALA A 93 -25.16 10.17 1.76
CA ALA A 93 -24.60 9.28 0.75
C ALA A 93 -23.22 9.75 0.27
N VAL A 94 -22.19 8.94 0.51
CA VAL A 94 -20.83 9.23 0.05
C VAL A 94 -20.12 7.93 -0.33
N PHE A 95 -19.44 7.95 -1.47
CA PHE A 95 -18.44 6.96 -1.84
C PHE A 95 -17.31 7.68 -2.55
N VAL A 96 -16.12 7.64 -1.97
CA VAL A 96 -14.92 8.30 -2.47
C VAL A 96 -13.80 7.27 -2.48
N ALA A 97 -13.15 7.11 -3.63
CA ALA A 97 -12.13 6.09 -3.82
C ALA A 97 -11.04 6.61 -4.74
N GLY A 98 -9.79 6.38 -4.34
CA GLY A 98 -8.63 6.75 -5.12
C GLY A 98 -7.40 5.96 -4.74
N GLY A 99 -6.29 6.25 -5.42
CA GLY A 99 -5.01 5.61 -5.18
C GLY A 99 -4.00 5.89 -6.28
N GLY A 100 -2.83 5.31 -6.12
CA GLY A 100 -1.75 5.44 -7.08
C GLY A 100 -0.42 5.03 -6.46
N ARG A 101 0.66 5.43 -7.11
CA ARG A 101 2.03 5.17 -6.64
C ARG A 101 2.42 6.12 -5.52
N TYR A 102 3.47 5.77 -4.78
CA TYR A 102 4.11 6.72 -3.87
C TYR A 102 5.62 6.57 -3.84
N THR A 103 6.30 7.55 -3.26
CA THR A 103 7.70 7.42 -2.84
C THR A 103 7.85 7.75 -1.36
N LEU A 104 8.87 7.17 -0.74
CA LEU A 104 9.19 7.36 0.66
C LEU A 104 10.66 7.73 0.83
N LYS A 105 10.93 8.88 1.45
CA LYS A 105 12.28 9.38 1.75
C LYS A 105 12.33 9.90 3.18
N GLY A 106 12.81 9.08 4.11
CA GLY A 106 12.78 9.41 5.53
C GLY A 106 11.34 9.51 6.04
N ASN A 107 10.94 10.67 6.56
CA ASN A 107 9.57 10.96 7.00
C ASN A 107 8.71 11.65 5.92
N LEU A 108 9.20 11.77 4.69
CA LEU A 108 8.48 12.35 3.56
C LEU A 108 7.85 11.25 2.70
N TYR A 109 6.53 11.25 2.64
CA TYR A 109 5.68 10.34 1.89
C TYR A 109 4.99 11.13 0.78
N THR A 110 5.37 10.89 -0.48
CA THR A 110 4.78 11.59 -1.63
C THR A 110 3.83 10.69 -2.37
N GLU A 111 2.54 11.01 -2.36
CA GLU A 111 1.50 10.33 -3.13
C GLU A 111 1.43 10.87 -4.56
N TYR A 112 1.39 9.99 -5.56
CA TYR A 112 1.09 10.32 -6.95
C TYR A 112 -0.31 9.78 -7.27
N LEU A 113 -1.29 10.68 -7.45
CA LEU A 113 -2.68 10.29 -7.59
C LEU A 113 -2.97 9.83 -9.02
N ASP A 114 -2.89 8.52 -9.23
CA ASP A 114 -3.07 7.88 -10.54
C ASP A 114 -4.55 7.56 -10.84
N TYR A 115 -5.36 7.34 -9.79
CA TYR A 115 -6.78 7.01 -9.87
C TYR A 115 -7.57 7.79 -8.83
N PHE A 116 -8.67 8.41 -9.24
CA PHE A 116 -9.63 9.02 -8.33
C PHE A 116 -11.04 9.08 -8.92
N ASN A 117 -12.08 8.98 -8.09
CA ASN A 117 -13.45 9.17 -8.56
C ASN A 117 -13.73 10.61 -9.05
N SER A 118 -12.98 11.59 -8.54
CA SER A 118 -12.92 12.96 -9.09
C SER A 118 -11.68 13.10 -9.99
N ARG A 119 -11.83 12.70 -11.26
CA ARG A 119 -10.74 12.56 -12.25
C ARG A 119 -9.92 13.85 -12.43
N GLU A 120 -10.51 15.01 -12.16
CA GLU A 120 -9.87 16.32 -12.23
C GLU A 120 -8.72 16.54 -11.23
N TRP A 121 -8.55 15.65 -10.23
CA TRP A 121 -7.37 15.66 -9.36
C TRP A 121 -6.24 14.76 -9.86
N GLU A 122 -6.50 13.85 -10.80
CA GLU A 122 -5.49 12.88 -11.22
C GLU A 122 -4.28 13.55 -11.87
N GLY A 123 -3.12 12.91 -11.73
CA GLY A 123 -1.85 13.43 -12.22
C GLY A 123 -1.18 14.44 -11.29
N ASN A 124 -1.87 14.90 -10.23
CA ASN A 124 -1.25 15.68 -9.16
C ASN A 124 -0.46 14.78 -8.20
N SER A 125 0.45 15.41 -7.45
CA SER A 125 1.21 14.76 -6.39
C SER A 125 1.10 15.53 -5.08
N PHE A 126 1.10 14.81 -3.97
CA PHE A 126 0.92 15.37 -2.63
C PHE A 126 2.06 14.95 -1.73
N GLU A 127 2.83 15.92 -1.25
CA GLU A 127 3.90 15.69 -0.29
C GLU A 127 3.34 15.75 1.13
N LEU A 128 3.50 14.65 1.86
CA LEU A 128 3.00 14.45 3.20
C LEU A 128 4.18 14.13 4.13
N GLU A 129 4.34 14.89 5.21
CA GLU A 129 5.13 14.45 6.36
C GLU A 129 4.32 13.45 7.17
N PHE A 130 4.96 12.42 7.70
CA PHE A 130 4.29 11.47 8.59
C PHE A 130 5.03 11.25 9.90
N ASN A 131 4.26 10.87 10.92
CA ASN A 131 4.76 10.39 12.21
C ASN A 131 3.97 9.14 12.62
N ILE A 132 4.68 8.12 13.09
CA ILE A 132 4.07 6.91 13.66
C ILE A 132 4.46 6.81 15.13
N SER A 133 3.46 6.59 15.99
CA SER A 133 3.63 6.31 17.41
C SER A 133 2.68 5.19 17.81
N GLY A 134 3.23 4.02 18.12
CA GLY A 134 2.44 2.81 18.38
C GLY A 134 1.64 2.39 17.14
N ASP A 135 0.31 2.31 17.30
CA ASP A 135 -0.66 2.01 16.24
C ASP A 135 -1.21 3.25 15.54
N THR A 136 -0.75 4.45 15.92
CA THR A 136 -1.23 5.71 15.38
C THR A 136 -0.30 6.22 14.29
N LEU A 137 -0.87 6.57 13.13
CA LEU A 137 -0.21 7.29 12.05
C LEU A 137 -0.83 8.69 11.94
N ILE A 138 0.00 9.72 11.88
CA ILE A 138 -0.40 11.08 11.55
C ILE A 138 0.30 11.46 10.25
N THR A 139 -0.46 11.96 9.27
CA THR A 139 0.08 12.56 8.05
C THR A 139 -0.32 14.03 7.97
N SER A 140 0.55 14.87 7.40
CA SER A 140 0.28 16.29 7.20
C SER A 140 0.94 16.78 5.93
N GLY A 141 0.21 17.53 5.11
CA GLY A 141 0.77 18.16 3.92
C GLY A 141 -0.12 19.27 3.38
N ARG A 142 0.44 20.07 2.47
CA ARG A 142 -0.32 21.09 1.75
C ARG A 142 -0.88 20.47 0.47
N GLU A 143 -2.20 20.36 0.40
CA GLU A 143 -2.87 19.95 -0.83
C GLU A 143 -3.16 21.18 -1.67
N LYS A 144 -2.53 21.24 -2.84
CA LYS A 144 -2.70 22.32 -3.80
C LYS A 144 -3.00 21.75 -5.18
N VAL A 145 -4.17 22.10 -5.71
CA VAL A 145 -4.56 21.79 -7.10
C VAL A 145 -5.02 23.10 -7.74
N GLU A 146 -4.15 23.69 -8.56
CA GLU A 146 -4.34 25.04 -9.09
C GLU A 146 -5.58 25.15 -9.96
N GLU A 147 -5.81 24.15 -10.83
CA GLU A 147 -6.96 24.10 -11.74
C GLU A 147 -8.31 24.07 -11.00
N LEU A 148 -8.32 23.58 -9.75
CA LEU A 148 -9.52 23.48 -8.91
C LEU A 148 -9.63 24.59 -7.87
N ASN A 149 -8.68 25.54 -7.84
CA ASN A 149 -8.56 26.55 -6.80
C ASN A 149 -8.50 25.94 -5.38
N ILE A 150 -7.83 24.81 -5.26
CA ILE A 150 -7.63 24.09 -4.01
C ILE A 150 -6.26 24.45 -3.45
N ASP A 151 -6.26 24.88 -2.19
CA ASP A 151 -5.07 25.20 -1.43
C ASP A 151 -5.42 25.17 0.07
N TYR A 152 -5.05 24.09 0.76
CA TYR A 152 -5.21 23.95 2.21
C TYR A 152 -4.17 22.99 2.79
N ILE A 153 -3.96 23.08 4.10
CA ILE A 153 -3.21 22.06 4.84
C ILE A 153 -4.19 20.95 5.21
N ASN A 154 -3.86 19.70 4.86
CA ASN A 154 -4.56 18.51 5.31
C ASN A 154 -3.74 17.84 6.41
N ILE A 155 -4.38 17.49 7.52
CA ILE A 155 -3.79 16.72 8.61
C ILE A 155 -4.73 15.55 8.91
N GLU A 156 -4.23 14.34 8.82
CA GLU A 156 -5.04 13.13 9.00
C GLU A 156 -4.46 12.28 10.10
N LYS A 157 -5.33 11.74 10.95
CA LYS A 157 -4.99 10.80 12.01
C LYS A 157 -5.63 9.45 11.72
N TYR A 158 -4.80 8.43 11.71
CA TYR A 158 -5.17 7.06 11.45
C TYR A 158 -4.82 6.13 12.61
N ILE A 159 -5.53 5.00 12.67
CA ILE A 159 -5.19 3.85 13.51
C ILE A 159 -4.89 2.64 12.63
N LYS A 160 -3.89 1.83 13.00
CA LYS A 160 -3.56 0.60 12.29
C LYS A 160 -4.72 -0.39 12.39
N VAL A 161 -5.12 -0.96 11.26
CA VAL A 161 -6.08 -2.08 11.24
C VAL A 161 -5.32 -3.36 11.55
N ILE A 162 -5.65 -4.00 12.66
CA ILE A 162 -5.11 -5.30 13.05
C ILE A 162 -6.09 -6.36 12.55
N SER A 163 -5.64 -7.28 11.70
CA SER A 163 -6.43 -8.46 11.35
C SER A 163 -6.68 -9.26 12.63
N LYS A 164 -7.94 -9.53 12.92
CA LYS A 164 -8.27 -10.59 13.89
C LYS A 164 -8.21 -11.89 13.11
N ASP A 165 -7.21 -12.70 13.41
CA ASP A 165 -7.13 -14.10 12.98
C ASP A 165 -8.34 -14.90 13.49
#